data_AF-A0A6J4JTI9-F1
#
_entry.id   AF-A0A6J4JTI9-F1
#
_cell.length_a   1.000
_cell.length_b   1.000
_cell.length_c   1.000
_cell.angle_alpha   90.00
_cell.angle_beta   90.00
_cell.angle_gamma   90.00
#
_symmetry.space_group_name_H-M   'P 1'
#
loop_
_entity.id
_entity.type
_entity.pdbx_description
1 polymer ?
#
loop_
_entity_poly.entity_id
_entity_poly.type
_entity_poly.pdbx_seq_one_letter_code
_entity_poly.pdbx_strand_id
1 'polypeptide(L)' 'MLADIMDQGIILAGGGAMLKGLDLRLQEETKMPVHVADDPLQCVVRGTGACLENLEVYRKVFVDDTYTRLRT' A
#
# COMPACT_ATOMS: atom_id res chain seq x y z
N MET A 1 -16.49 -0.50 -9.78
CA MET A 1 -15.57 0.60 -9.43
C MET A 1 -15.79 1.11 -8.00
N LEU A 2 -16.92 1.73 -7.63
CA LEU A 2 -17.19 2.07 -6.21
C LEU A 2 -17.55 0.84 -5.35
N ALA A 3 -18.25 -0.14 -5.94
CA ALA A 3 -18.64 -1.36 -5.24
C ALA A 3 -17.43 -2.20 -4.77
N ASP A 4 -16.40 -2.35 -5.61
CA ASP A 4 -15.21 -3.18 -5.30
C ASP A 4 -14.43 -2.64 -4.08
N ILE A 5 -14.36 -1.32 -3.96
CA ILE A 5 -13.71 -0.63 -2.85
C ILE A 5 -14.56 -0.73 -1.57
N MET A 6 -15.89 -0.68 -1.68
CA MET A 6 -16.78 -0.86 -0.53
C MET A 6 -16.78 -2.31 -0.01
N ASP A 7 -16.54 -3.31 -0.87
CA ASP A 7 -16.46 -4.73 -0.47
C ASP A 7 -15.09 -5.10 0.11
N GLN A 8 -13.99 -4.61 -0.47
CA GLN A 8 -12.64 -4.97 -0.03
C GLN A 8 -12.06 -4.06 1.07
N GLY A 9 -12.55 -2.82 1.17
CA GLY A 9 -12.14 -1.87 2.21
C GLY A 9 -10.71 -1.36 2.07
N ILE A 10 -10.15 -0.93 3.21
CA ILE A 10 -8.80 -0.37 3.34
C ILE A 10 -7.91 -1.38 4.06
N ILE A 11 -6.74 -1.67 3.51
CA ILE A 11 -5.69 -2.46 4.18
C ILE A 11 -4.61 -1.50 4.72
N LEU A 12 -4.37 -1.53 6.02
CA LEU A 12 -3.31 -0.77 6.68
C LEU A 12 -2.00 -1.58 6.70
N ALA A 13 -0.93 -0.93 6.28
CA ALA A 13 0.43 -1.47 6.31
C ALA A 13 1.40 -0.45 6.94
N GLY A 14 2.60 -0.93 7.28
CA GLY A 14 3.66 -0.18 7.94
C GLY A 14 3.52 -0.12 9.47
N GLY A 15 4.51 0.46 10.14
CA GLY A 15 4.50 0.59 11.61
C GLY A 15 3.36 1.45 12.15
N GLY A 16 2.89 2.44 11.37
CA GLY A 16 1.75 3.27 11.73
C GLY A 16 0.44 2.48 11.86
N ALA A 17 0.29 1.37 11.13
CA ALA A 17 -0.89 0.50 11.21
C ALA A 17 -1.07 -0.15 12.59
N MET A 18 -0.01 -0.24 13.39
CA MET A 18 -0.03 -0.84 14.73
C MET A 18 -0.41 0.15 15.84
N LEU A 19 -0.69 1.42 15.49
CA LEU A 19 -1.23 2.38 16.44
C LEU A 19 -2.61 1.91 16.92
N LYS A 20 -2.75 1.79 18.23
CA LYS A 20 -3.96 1.24 18.87
C LYS A 20 -5.20 2.03 18.43
N GLY A 21 -6.13 1.35 17.77
CA GLY A 21 -7.42 1.90 17.35
C GLY A 21 -7.37 2.78 16.10
N LEU A 22 -6.25 2.82 15.36
CA LEU A 22 -6.17 3.57 14.12
C LEU A 22 -7.11 3.01 13.04
N ASP A 23 -7.20 1.69 12.95
CA ASP A 23 -8.16 0.96 12.11
C ASP A 23 -9.60 1.37 12.41
N LEU A 24 -9.98 1.37 13.69
CA LEU A 24 -11.32 1.77 14.13
C LEU A 24 -11.60 3.24 13.79
N ARG A 25 -10.63 4.14 14.05
CA ARG A 25 -10.79 5.57 13.75
C ARG A 25 -10.98 5.80 12.26
N LEU A 26 -10.23 5.11 11.40
CA LEU A 26 -10.37 5.24 9.96
C LEU A 26 -11.69 4.64 9.47
N GLN A 27 -12.14 3.54 10.05
CA GLN A 27 -13.45 2.95 9.75
C GLN A 27 -14.60 3.91 10.12
N GLU A 28 -14.51 4.58 11.25
CA GLU A 28 -15.51 5.58 11.68
C GLU A 28 -15.59 6.77 10.73
N GLU A 29 -14.46 7.28 10.24
CA GLU A 29 -14.42 8.44 9.35
C GLU A 29 -14.79 8.09 7.91
N THR A 30 -14.27 6.98 7.40
CA THR A 30 -14.45 6.60 5.99
C THR A 30 -15.73 5.84 5.72
N LYS A 31 -16.35 5.27 6.77
CA LYS A 31 -17.50 4.35 6.67
C LYS A 31 -17.21 3.10 5.83
N MET A 32 -15.95 2.74 5.70
CA MET A 32 -15.49 1.56 4.97
C MET A 32 -14.85 0.55 5.93
N PRO A 33 -14.87 -0.76 5.63
CA PRO A 33 -14.08 -1.74 6.35
C PRO A 33 -12.60 -1.36 6.33
N VAL A 34 -11.93 -1.46 7.48
CA VAL A 34 -10.48 -1.23 7.59
C VAL A 34 -9.85 -2.43 8.29
N HIS A 35 -8.80 -2.96 7.69
CA HIS A 35 -8.10 -4.16 8.16
C HIS A 35 -6.62 -3.88 8.27
N VAL A 36 -5.97 -4.35 9.33
CA VAL A 36 -4.50 -4.35 9.41
C VAL A 36 -3.98 -5.58 8.67
N ALA A 37 -2.96 -5.42 7.83
CA ALA A 37 -2.32 -6.54 7.15
C ALA A 37 -1.72 -7.54 8.17
N ASP A 38 -1.64 -8.83 7.79
CA ASP A 38 -1.11 -9.89 8.67
C ASP A 38 0.33 -9.61 9.16
N ASP A 39 1.17 -9.05 8.29
CA ASP A 39 2.51 -8.58 8.64
C ASP A 39 2.72 -7.15 8.10
N PRO A 40 2.24 -6.13 8.82
CA PRO A 40 2.21 -4.76 8.32
C PRO A 40 3.63 -4.20 8.20
N LEU A 41 4.59 -4.67 9.00
CA LEU A 41 5.97 -4.20 8.97
C LEU A 41 6.73 -4.70 7.74
N GLN A 42 6.42 -5.91 7.27
CA GLN A 42 7.09 -6.52 6.12
C GLN A 42 6.40 -6.28 4.78
N CYS A 43 5.18 -5.75 4.75
CA CYS A 43 4.42 -5.50 3.52
C CYS A 43 5.25 -4.81 2.42
N VAL A 44 6.00 -3.76 2.78
CA VAL A 44 6.78 -2.99 1.81
C VAL A 44 7.90 -3.82 1.20
N VAL A 45 8.77 -4.42 2.02
CA VAL A 45 9.92 -5.19 1.54
C VAL A 45 9.48 -6.43 0.75
N ARG A 46 8.41 -7.10 1.18
CA ARG A 46 7.84 -8.25 0.46
C ARG A 46 7.27 -7.84 -0.89
N GLY A 47 6.55 -6.72 -0.95
CA GLY A 47 6.04 -6.15 -2.20
C GLY A 47 7.18 -5.77 -3.15
N THR A 48 8.24 -5.14 -2.63
CA THR A 48 9.45 -4.84 -3.42
C THR A 48 10.09 -6.11 -3.98
N GLY A 49 10.24 -7.16 -3.17
CA GLY A 49 10.77 -8.46 -3.62
C GLY A 49 9.93 -9.06 -4.75
N ALA A 50 8.60 -9.10 -4.58
CA ALA A 50 7.69 -9.61 -5.60
C ALA A 50 7.75 -8.80 -6.92
N CYS A 51 7.93 -7.48 -6.84
CA CYS A 51 8.14 -6.63 -8.01
C CYS A 51 9.46 -6.94 -8.73
N LEU A 52 10.54 -7.19 -7.98
CA LEU A 52 11.84 -7.55 -8.54
C LEU A 52 11.82 -8.91 -9.25
N GLU A 53 11.10 -9.89 -8.69
CA GLU A 53 10.89 -11.19 -9.33
C GLU A 53 10.10 -11.10 -10.63
N ASN A 54 9.29 -10.04 -10.80
CA ASN A 54 8.39 -9.84 -11.93
C ASN A 54 8.61 -8.50 -12.63
N LEU A 55 9.88 -8.13 -12.84
CA LEU A 55 10.30 -6.83 -13.39
C LEU A 55 9.57 -6.42 -14.67
N GLU A 56 9.37 -7.35 -15.61
CA GLU A 56 8.69 -7.07 -16.88
C GLU A 56 7.21 -6.71 -16.67
N VAL A 57 6.53 -7.38 -15.73
CA VAL A 57 5.13 -7.12 -15.40
C VAL A 57 4.96 -5.75 -14.76
N TYR A 58 5.86 -5.39 -13.85
CA TYR A 58 5.81 -4.14 -13.09
C TYR A 58 6.60 -3.00 -13.70
N ARG A 59 7.10 -3.14 -14.92
CA ARG A 59 7.96 -2.14 -15.59
C ARG A 59 7.41 -0.72 -15.54
N LYS A 60 6.09 -0.54 -15.71
CA LYS A 60 5.41 0.76 -15.70
C LYS A 60 5.28 1.40 -14.31
N VAL A 61 5.49 0.62 -13.24
CA VAL A 61 5.41 1.10 -11.84
C VAL A 61 6.72 1.74 -11.42
N PHE A 62 7.85 1.33 -12.01
CA PHE A 62 9.15 1.93 -11.72
C PHE A 62 9.25 3.33 -12.34
N VAL A 63 9.83 4.26 -11.56
CA VAL A 63 10.05 5.63 -12.02
C VAL A 63 11.18 5.61 -13.05
N ASP A 64 10.88 6.01 -14.29
CA ASP A 64 11.91 6.22 -15.30
C ASP A 64 12.82 7.40 -14.91
N ASP A 65 14.07 7.35 -15.40
CA ASP A 65 15.23 8.20 -15.08
C ASP A 65 15.07 9.72 -15.33
N THR A 66 13.85 10.18 -15.63
CA THR A 66 13.48 11.59 -15.83
C THR A 66 13.78 12.45 -14.59
N TYR A 67 13.77 11.87 -13.39
CA TYR A 67 14.12 12.60 -12.15
C TYR A 67 15.63 12.89 -12.02
N THR A 68 16.49 12.12 -12.66
CA THR A 68 17.96 12.31 -12.62
C THR A 68 18.40 13.55 -13.40
N ARG A 69 17.64 13.96 -14.43
CA ARG A 69 17.98 15.13 -15.29
C ARG A 69 17.64 16.50 -14.69
N LEU A 70 16.93 16.56 -13.55
CA LEU A 70 16.62 17.82 -12.86
C LEU A 70 17.69 18.23 -11.82
N ARG A 71 18.81 17.50 -11.75
CA ARG A 71 19.93 17.77 -10.81
C ARG A 71 21.27 18.09 -11.49
N THR A 72 21.30 18.42 -12.78
CA THR A 72 22.48 18.97 -13.47
C THR A 72 22.14 20.30 -14.10
#